data_AF-A1AS56-F1
#
_entry.id   AF-A1AS56-F1
#
_cell.length_a   1.000
_cell.length_b   1.000
_cell.length_c   1.000
_cell.angle_alpha   90.00
_cell.angle_beta   90.00
_cell.angle_gamma   90.00
#
_symmetry.space_group_name_H-M   'P 1'
#
loop_
_entity.id
_entity.type
_entity.pdbx_description
1 polymer ?
#
loop_
_entity_poly.entity_id
_entity_poly.type
_entity_poly.pdbx_seq_one_letter_code
_entity_poly.pdbx_strand_id
1 'polypeptide(L)'
;MMAARMYGMVCGLLFVWAGTVWGADTARITQLAGTVHTDLHRLVKERKMKIADAVTQQKAFLLRQAEVKEVKQLRGNNLMVHFKDGNELLMLLGEDRLGSADTITIAQAQQDVLKPVPQVIIPEREVNRDVLQRLLPCAPKSNKALIFDCLEDDANVVSPKIWTQVKSDLESLGYTVTTKLNNNANLANAALIDDGEYGVVLMRGHGGDMGGDFGFLVRPWYTSYPPANSGYTGTVRASAYNHAAGATQFGYIITGSFSSSYWNNKAFPSTIFFLESCHGADPGALPGMPTWTTNHGASVWLGWNESVSFNCGDNGTDLFFQKMKEQASVGDAVAAVYATGCRPPELVAFPNSRGRCQLAVWKSDPNETSVIDARDFKLIRLVSDGSRLYSTITFYGAPSFDEFFFYADTGGTAAAEVLVKCRPGSFDVYKQTSPGLFTNKVHSGTPSISGNSYSISVPWNTSYGTASQVKVWLYDMTGRDRLPDSGSVTLKK
;
A
#
# COMPACT_ATOMS: atom_id res chain seq x y z
N MET A 1 -0.01 26.09 90.01
CA MET A 1 -0.63 26.43 88.71
C MET A 1 0.38 27.23 87.89
N MET A 2 0.46 26.89 86.60
CA MET A 2 1.64 26.91 85.74
C MET A 2 2.25 28.28 85.41
N ALA A 3 3.57 28.23 85.14
CA ALA A 3 4.47 29.33 84.86
C ALA A 3 4.83 29.47 83.36
N ALA A 4 5.00 30.74 82.96
CA ALA A 4 5.95 31.36 82.02
C ALA A 4 6.56 30.63 80.79
N ARG A 5 6.30 31.26 79.62
CA ARG A 5 7.17 31.68 78.48
C ARG A 5 8.50 30.97 78.09
N MET A 6 8.52 30.55 76.82
CA MET A 6 9.48 30.74 75.68
C MET A 6 10.99 30.41 75.74
N TYR A 7 11.46 30.01 74.54
CA TYR A 7 12.81 29.69 74.00
C TYR A 7 13.17 28.19 74.12
N GLY A 8 13.54 27.42 73.09
CA GLY A 8 13.81 27.66 71.67
C GLY A 8 14.84 26.59 71.25
N MET A 9 14.55 25.72 70.28
CA MET A 9 15.59 25.02 69.51
C MET A 9 15.00 24.39 68.23
N VAL A 10 15.40 24.97 67.11
CA VAL A 10 15.32 24.39 65.76
C VAL A 10 16.42 23.33 65.65
N CYS A 11 16.07 22.08 65.33
CA CYS A 11 16.96 21.11 64.72
C CYS A 11 16.11 20.16 63.87
N GLY A 12 16.20 20.33 62.55
CA GLY A 12 15.59 19.45 61.57
C GLY A 12 16.38 18.16 61.38
N LEU A 13 15.65 17.12 61.02
CA LEU A 13 16.05 15.87 60.34
C LEU A 13 14.75 15.40 59.66
N LEU A 14 14.41 15.81 58.42
CA LEU A 14 14.95 15.28 57.16
C LEU A 14 15.41 13.83 57.28
N PHE A 15 14.50 12.88 57.14
CA PHE A 15 14.81 11.61 56.48
C PHE A 15 13.63 11.15 55.61
N VAL A 16 13.81 11.44 54.32
CA VAL A 16 13.48 10.60 53.16
C VAL A 16 11.99 10.37 52.91
N TRP A 17 11.45 11.29 52.11
CA TRP A 17 10.54 10.97 51.02
C TRP A 17 10.93 9.61 50.39
N ALA A 18 10.19 8.56 50.72
CA ALA A 18 10.07 7.43 49.83
C ALA A 18 9.40 7.98 48.57
N GLY A 19 10.20 8.22 47.52
CA GLY A 19 9.73 8.70 46.24
C GLY A 19 8.66 7.76 45.72
N THR A 20 7.41 8.17 45.85
CA THR A 20 6.35 7.63 45.02
C THR A 20 6.79 7.88 43.59
N VAL A 21 7.03 6.81 42.84
CA VAL A 21 7.30 6.90 41.41
C VAL A 21 5.98 7.35 40.81
N TRP A 22 5.84 8.66 40.55
CA TRP A 22 4.67 9.16 39.82
C TRP A 22 4.76 8.57 38.42
N GLY A 23 3.88 7.61 38.12
CA GLY A 23 3.63 7.18 36.75
C GLY A 23 3.19 8.37 35.91
N ALA A 24 3.45 8.32 34.60
CA ALA A 24 2.97 9.37 33.72
C ALA A 24 1.47 9.14 33.53
N ASP A 25 0.63 9.89 34.24
CA ASP A 25 -0.80 9.85 33.94
C ASP A 25 -1.06 10.29 32.50
N THR A 26 -2.25 9.97 31.99
CA THR A 26 -2.65 10.26 30.61
C THR A 26 -2.49 11.74 30.24
N ALA A 27 -2.76 12.65 31.18
CA ALA A 27 -2.65 14.09 30.96
C ALA A 27 -1.18 14.50 30.78
N ARG A 28 -0.28 13.92 31.59
CA ARG A 28 1.15 14.19 31.51
C ARG A 28 1.78 13.66 30.23
N ILE A 29 1.45 12.43 29.82
CA ILE A 29 1.93 11.88 28.54
C ILE A 29 1.44 12.75 27.38
N THR A 30 0.17 13.18 27.42
CA THR A 30 -0.42 14.09 26.42
C THR A 30 0.34 15.41 26.33
N GLN A 31 0.63 16.03 27.48
CA GLN A 31 1.37 17.29 27.56
C GLN A 31 2.80 17.15 27.00
N LEU A 32 3.50 16.08 27.35
CA LEU A 32 4.86 15.83 26.86
C LEU A 32 4.89 15.69 25.34
N ALA A 33 4.00 14.88 24.78
CA ALA A 33 3.90 14.72 23.33
C ALA A 33 3.59 16.05 22.64
N GLY A 34 2.58 16.79 23.12
CA GLY A 34 2.25 18.11 22.58
C GLY A 34 3.42 19.09 22.64
N THR A 35 4.19 19.07 23.72
CA THR A 35 5.41 19.89 23.87
C THR A 35 6.46 19.50 22.84
N VAL A 36 6.74 18.21 22.68
CA VAL A 36 7.74 17.70 21.73
C VAL A 36 7.41 18.10 20.30
N HIS A 37 6.16 17.88 19.85
CA HIS A 37 5.75 18.24 18.48
C HIS A 37 5.81 19.76 18.25
N THR A 38 5.30 20.56 19.20
CA THR A 38 5.33 22.03 19.11
C THR A 38 6.76 22.57 19.08
N ASP A 39 7.64 22.06 19.97
CA ASP A 39 9.02 22.48 20.03
C ASP A 39 9.81 22.04 18.80
N LEU A 40 9.57 20.84 18.29
CA LEU A 40 10.17 20.38 17.04
C LEU A 40 9.83 21.32 15.89
N HIS A 41 8.55 21.67 15.74
CA HIS A 41 8.10 22.62 14.72
C HIS A 41 8.82 23.96 14.83
N ARG A 42 8.91 24.52 16.04
CA ARG A 42 9.63 25.78 16.31
C ARG A 42 11.12 25.68 15.96
N LEU A 43 11.80 24.60 16.38
CA LEU A 43 13.22 24.40 16.11
C LEU A 43 13.50 24.32 14.60
N VAL A 44 12.66 23.61 13.87
CA VAL A 44 12.84 23.39 12.43
C VAL A 44 12.43 24.62 11.62
N LYS A 45 11.22 25.15 11.83
CA LYS A 45 10.66 26.22 10.98
C LYS A 45 11.16 27.61 11.33
N GLU A 46 11.21 27.94 12.62
CA GLU A 46 11.61 29.28 13.07
C GLU A 46 13.13 29.37 13.21
N ARG A 47 13.76 28.36 13.82
CA ARG A 47 15.21 28.37 14.06
C ARG A 47 16.04 27.71 12.96
N LYS A 48 15.41 27.20 11.90
CA LYS A 48 16.07 26.59 10.73
C LYS A 48 17.04 25.46 11.10
N MET A 49 16.74 24.74 12.19
CA MET A 49 17.53 23.60 12.63
C MET A 49 17.27 22.40 11.73
N LYS A 50 18.31 21.60 11.46
CA LYS A 50 18.11 20.30 10.80
C LYS A 50 17.23 19.41 11.67
N ILE A 51 16.26 18.73 11.07
CA ILE A 51 15.31 17.89 11.79
C ILE A 51 15.99 16.85 12.70
N ALA A 52 17.07 16.22 12.26
CA ALA A 52 17.82 15.25 13.06
C ALA A 52 18.41 15.85 14.36
N ASP A 53 18.89 17.10 14.29
CA ASP A 53 19.43 17.81 15.45
C ASP A 53 18.29 18.20 16.40
N ALA A 54 17.16 18.65 15.84
CA ALA A 54 15.97 18.99 16.61
C ALA A 54 15.41 17.75 17.35
N VAL A 55 15.33 16.60 16.68
CA VAL A 55 14.94 15.31 17.29
C VAL A 55 15.90 14.90 18.39
N THR A 56 17.21 15.10 18.21
CA THR A 56 18.21 14.84 19.24
C THR A 56 17.98 15.70 20.49
N GLN A 57 17.61 16.98 20.31
CA GLN A 57 17.23 17.85 21.42
C GLN A 57 15.94 17.41 22.10
N GLN A 58 14.93 16.99 21.34
CA GLN A 58 13.67 16.47 21.90
C GLN A 58 13.88 15.19 22.69
N LYS A 59 14.74 14.28 22.20
CA LYS A 59 15.17 13.10 22.96
C LYS A 59 15.82 13.48 24.29
N ALA A 60 16.74 14.45 24.29
CA ALA A 60 17.39 14.93 25.50
C ALA A 60 16.43 15.66 26.46
N PHE A 61 15.38 16.30 25.94
CA PHE A 61 14.30 16.88 26.73
C PHE A 61 13.47 15.78 27.42
N LEU A 62 13.06 14.76 26.68
CA LEU A 62 12.29 13.63 27.19
C LEU A 62 13.05 12.84 28.27
N LEU A 63 14.33 12.57 28.06
CA LEU A 63 15.18 11.87 29.04
C LEU A 63 15.37 12.64 30.36
N ARG A 64 15.07 13.94 30.39
CA ARG A 64 15.11 14.76 31.61
C ARG A 64 13.80 14.74 32.40
N GLN A 65 12.72 14.18 31.85
CA GLN A 65 11.43 14.12 32.52
C GLN A 65 11.44 13.02 33.59
N ALA A 66 10.84 13.28 34.76
CA ALA A 66 10.91 12.38 35.90
C ALA A 66 10.20 11.04 35.65
N GLU A 67 9.19 11.05 34.79
CA GLU A 67 8.32 9.94 34.45
C GLU A 67 8.84 9.07 33.28
N VAL A 68 9.80 9.58 32.51
CA VAL A 68 10.40 8.87 31.38
C VAL A 68 11.48 7.92 31.90
N LYS A 69 11.43 6.66 31.44
CA LYS A 69 12.43 5.62 31.75
C LYS A 69 13.50 5.57 30.67
N GLU A 70 13.07 5.57 29.41
CA GLU A 70 13.95 5.40 28.26
C GLU A 70 13.35 6.10 27.03
N VAL A 71 14.23 6.56 26.14
CA VAL A 71 13.84 7.06 24.81
C VAL A 71 14.74 6.41 23.76
N LYS A 72 14.15 5.53 22.95
CA LYS A 72 14.81 4.90 21.81
C LYS A 72 14.55 5.74 20.56
N GLN A 73 15.62 6.19 19.91
CA GLN A 73 15.52 6.80 18.59
C GLN A 73 15.51 5.68 17.55
N LEU A 74 14.48 5.69 16.72
CA LEU A 74 14.29 4.74 15.63
C LEU A 74 14.87 5.32 14.34
N ARG A 75 14.88 4.54 13.25
CA ARG A 75 15.34 5.04 11.96
C ARG A 75 14.46 6.20 11.49
N GLY A 76 15.06 7.12 10.73
CA GLY A 76 14.45 8.41 10.46
C GLY A 76 14.49 9.29 11.71
N ASN A 77 13.35 9.89 12.05
CA ASN A 77 13.23 10.89 13.11
C ASN A 77 12.35 10.43 14.29
N ASN A 78 11.81 9.22 14.23
CA ASN A 78 10.82 8.75 15.19
C ASN A 78 11.43 8.41 16.56
N LEU A 79 10.68 8.66 17.63
CA LEU A 79 11.09 8.34 18.99
C LEU A 79 10.09 7.36 19.62
N MET A 80 10.59 6.25 20.15
CA MET A 80 9.83 5.39 21.06
C MET A 80 10.16 5.80 22.50
N VAL A 81 9.14 6.21 23.24
CA VAL A 81 9.27 6.64 24.64
C VAL A 81 8.69 5.57 25.55
N HIS A 82 9.50 5.07 26.49
CA HIS A 82 9.06 4.17 27.55
C HIS A 82 8.99 4.91 28.87
N PHE A 83 7.85 4.83 29.54
CA PHE A 83 7.58 5.46 30.83
C PHE A 83 7.82 4.49 31.99
N LYS A 84 8.04 5.02 33.19
CA LYS A 84 8.36 4.22 34.38
C LYS A 84 7.21 3.34 34.88
N ASP A 85 5.98 3.69 34.52
CA ASP A 85 4.76 2.94 34.83
C ASP A 85 4.44 1.83 33.82
N GLY A 86 5.31 1.61 32.83
CA GLY A 86 5.12 0.61 31.78
C GLY A 86 4.31 1.11 30.58
N ASN A 87 3.88 2.37 30.57
CA ASN A 87 3.32 2.98 29.37
C ASN A 87 4.39 3.18 28.29
N GLU A 88 3.94 3.21 27.03
CA GLU A 88 4.80 3.51 25.88
C GLU A 88 4.08 4.37 24.86
N LEU A 89 4.84 5.24 24.18
CA LEU A 89 4.34 6.11 23.14
C LEU A 89 5.34 6.20 21.99
N LEU A 90 4.89 5.82 20.79
CA LEU A 90 5.60 6.15 19.57
C LEU A 90 5.29 7.60 19.16
N MET A 91 6.32 8.41 18.98
CA MET A 91 6.20 9.76 18.44
C MET A 91 6.69 9.75 16.99
N LEU A 92 5.77 9.97 16.05
CA LEU A 92 6.07 10.11 14.63
C LEU A 92 6.51 11.56 14.37
N LEU A 93 7.82 11.78 14.25
CA LEU A 93 8.42 13.12 14.18
C LEU A 93 8.96 13.39 12.77
N GLY A 94 8.12 13.25 11.76
CA GLY A 94 8.49 13.48 10.36
C GLY A 94 7.89 14.78 9.83
N GLU A 95 8.54 15.92 10.03
CA GLU A 95 8.08 17.19 9.44
C GLU A 95 9.22 17.99 8.83
N ASP A 96 9.55 17.71 7.56
CA ASP A 96 10.27 18.72 6.77
C ASP A 96 10.05 18.72 5.26
N ARG A 97 8.83 18.39 4.81
CA ARG A 97 8.36 18.90 3.50
C ARG A 97 6.93 19.44 3.56
N LEU A 98 6.69 20.22 4.60
CA LEU A 98 5.67 21.26 4.65
C LEU A 98 5.93 22.30 3.53
N GLY A 99 5.24 22.18 2.40
CA GLY A 99 4.85 23.29 1.52
C GLY A 99 5.94 24.17 0.90
N SER A 100 7.01 23.65 0.29
CA SER A 100 7.87 24.51 -0.53
C SER A 100 7.22 24.80 -1.88
N ALA A 101 6.68 26.01 -2.03
CA ALA A 101 6.55 26.68 -3.31
C ALA A 101 7.89 27.24 -3.83
N ASP A 102 9.01 26.95 -3.15
CA ASP A 102 10.29 27.54 -3.48
C ASP A 102 11.11 26.68 -4.45
N THR A 103 11.62 27.39 -5.45
CA THR A 103 12.33 26.92 -6.64
C THR A 103 13.54 26.06 -6.27
N ILE A 104 13.65 24.90 -6.92
CA ILE A 104 14.78 23.98 -6.77
C ILE A 104 16.06 24.72 -7.16
N THR A 105 16.88 25.07 -6.17
CA THR A 105 18.28 25.43 -6.41
C THR A 105 19.09 24.17 -6.22
N ILE A 106 19.70 23.69 -7.31
CA ILE A 106 20.48 22.45 -7.38
C ILE A 106 21.72 22.62 -6.49
N ALA A 107 21.72 22.02 -5.31
CA ALA A 107 22.94 21.84 -4.53
C ALA A 107 23.67 20.60 -5.03
N GLN A 108 24.90 20.78 -5.51
CA GLN A 108 25.78 19.70 -5.97
C GLN A 108 25.98 18.68 -4.86
N ALA A 109 25.58 17.44 -5.13
CA ALA A 109 25.71 16.31 -4.22
C ALA A 109 27.19 16.00 -3.98
N GLN A 110 27.64 16.13 -2.72
CA GLN A 110 28.88 15.53 -2.27
C GLN A 110 28.59 14.08 -1.90
N GLN A 111 29.17 13.14 -2.65
CA GLN A 111 29.07 11.71 -2.39
C GLN A 111 29.87 11.36 -1.13
N ASP A 112 29.19 11.09 -0.02
CA ASP A 112 29.79 10.35 1.09
C ASP A 112 29.40 8.86 1.00
N VAL A 113 30.41 8.04 0.76
CA VAL A 113 30.30 6.58 0.71
C VAL A 113 30.16 6.05 2.15
N LEU A 114 28.94 5.72 2.55
CA LEU A 114 28.66 5.10 3.85
C LEU A 114 29.15 3.64 3.86
N LYS A 115 29.97 3.30 4.86
CA LYS A 115 30.39 1.91 5.13
C LYS A 115 29.24 1.12 5.80
N PRO A 116 29.00 -0.15 5.40
CA PRO A 116 27.91 -0.95 5.94
C PRO A 116 28.10 -1.30 7.42
N VAL A 117 27.05 -1.10 8.21
CA VAL A 117 26.93 -1.57 9.60
C VAL A 117 26.72 -3.08 9.60
N PRO A 118 27.36 -3.86 10.50
CA PRO A 118 27.15 -5.30 10.59
C PRO A 118 25.68 -5.62 10.92
N GLN A 119 25.02 -6.36 10.02
CA GLN A 119 23.66 -6.85 10.22
C GLN A 119 23.63 -7.91 11.34
N VAL A 120 22.74 -7.72 12.32
CA VAL A 120 22.31 -8.82 13.19
C VAL A 120 21.35 -9.67 12.36
N ILE A 121 21.81 -10.86 11.96
CA ILE A 121 21.05 -11.82 11.19
C ILE A 121 20.01 -12.45 12.13
N ILE A 122 18.78 -11.95 12.08
CA ILE A 122 17.60 -12.71 12.52
C ILE A 122 17.46 -13.87 11.52
N PRO A 123 17.18 -15.12 11.95
CA PRO A 123 17.11 -16.25 11.04
C PRO A 123 16.12 -15.96 9.91
N GLU A 124 16.61 -15.93 8.67
CA GLU A 124 15.77 -15.97 7.48
C GLU A 124 14.88 -17.19 7.60
N ARG A 125 13.57 -17.01 7.84
CA ARG A 125 12.62 -17.90 7.19
C ARG A 125 12.74 -17.54 5.71
N GLU A 126 13.52 -18.35 5.00
CA GLU A 126 13.76 -18.28 3.56
C GLU A 126 12.54 -17.72 2.83
N VAL A 127 12.72 -16.57 2.18
CA VAL A 127 11.79 -16.13 1.13
C VAL A 127 11.79 -17.23 0.09
N ASN A 128 10.70 -17.99 0.00
CA ASN A 128 10.58 -19.05 -1.00
C ASN A 128 10.49 -18.40 -2.40
N ARG A 129 11.65 -18.22 -3.04
CA ARG A 129 11.78 -17.60 -4.36
C ARG A 129 11.04 -18.36 -5.45
N ASP A 130 10.79 -19.66 -5.27
CA ASP A 130 10.04 -20.49 -6.24
C ASP A 130 8.56 -20.14 -6.26
N VAL A 131 7.98 -19.65 -5.15
CA VAL A 131 6.59 -19.17 -5.11
C VAL A 131 6.46 -17.87 -5.92
N LEU A 132 7.44 -16.98 -5.83
CA LEU A 132 7.44 -15.68 -6.53
C LEU A 132 7.63 -15.82 -8.05
N GLN A 133 8.40 -16.81 -8.51
CA GLN A 133 8.53 -17.11 -9.94
C GLN A 133 7.25 -17.71 -10.57
N ARG A 134 6.39 -18.35 -9.77
CA ARG A 134 5.11 -18.95 -10.23
C ARG A 134 3.97 -17.94 -10.39
N LEU A 135 4.14 -16.70 -9.92
CA LEU A 135 3.11 -15.66 -9.97
C LEU A 135 3.10 -14.87 -11.28
N LEU A 136 3.63 -15.42 -12.38
CA LEU A 136 3.67 -14.73 -13.67
C LEU A 136 2.35 -14.92 -14.47
N PRO A 137 1.80 -13.84 -15.05
CA PRO A 137 2.23 -12.45 -14.89
C PRO A 137 1.85 -11.95 -13.49
N CYS A 138 2.75 -11.17 -12.88
CA CYS A 138 2.49 -10.52 -11.60
C CYS A 138 1.35 -9.52 -11.79
N ALA A 139 0.12 -9.93 -11.49
CA ALA A 139 -1.05 -9.11 -11.70
C ALA A 139 -2.19 -9.55 -10.77
N PRO A 140 -3.04 -8.61 -10.32
CA PRO A 140 -4.16 -8.91 -9.43
C PRO A 140 -5.06 -10.03 -9.94
N LYS A 141 -5.35 -11.02 -9.10
CA LYS A 141 -6.29 -12.13 -9.41
C LYS A 141 -7.74 -11.80 -9.06
N SER A 142 -7.96 -10.69 -8.37
CA SER A 142 -9.27 -10.17 -8.00
C SER A 142 -9.44 -8.79 -8.61
N ASN A 143 -10.65 -8.49 -9.09
CA ASN A 143 -11.03 -7.15 -9.52
C ASN A 143 -11.51 -6.29 -8.34
N LYS A 144 -11.45 -6.77 -7.10
CA LYS A 144 -11.73 -5.93 -5.92
C LYS A 144 -10.51 -5.07 -5.60
N ALA A 145 -10.72 -3.83 -5.21
CA ALA A 145 -9.67 -2.96 -4.69
C ALA A 145 -10.12 -2.30 -3.38
N LEU A 146 -9.16 -2.04 -2.49
CA LEU A 146 -9.37 -1.30 -1.25
C LEU A 146 -8.57 0.01 -1.29
N ILE A 147 -9.23 1.11 -0.97
CA ILE A 147 -8.57 2.35 -0.57
C ILE A 147 -8.86 2.57 0.91
N PHE A 148 -7.82 2.51 1.71
CA PHE A 148 -7.84 2.68 3.16
C PHE A 148 -7.13 4.00 3.50
N ASP A 149 -7.89 5.08 3.65
CA ASP A 149 -7.37 6.43 3.79
C ASP A 149 -7.68 7.01 5.17
N CYS A 150 -6.64 7.15 5.99
CA CYS A 150 -6.70 7.74 7.32
C CYS A 150 -6.56 9.27 7.32
N LEU A 151 -6.22 9.89 6.17
CA LEU A 151 -5.92 11.32 6.01
C LEU A 151 -6.93 12.03 5.08
N GLU A 152 -8.11 11.46 4.88
CA GLU A 152 -9.06 11.98 3.88
C GLU A 152 -9.56 13.39 4.20
N ASP A 153 -9.72 13.71 5.48
CA ASP A 153 -10.15 15.02 5.98
C ASP A 153 -9.00 15.99 6.22
N ASP A 154 -7.76 15.63 5.84
CA ASP A 154 -6.63 16.53 6.03
C ASP A 154 -6.71 17.76 5.10
N ALA A 155 -6.56 18.96 5.66
CA ALA A 155 -6.66 20.21 4.90
C ALA A 155 -5.50 20.40 3.90
N ASN A 156 -4.38 19.68 4.09
CA ASN A 156 -3.22 19.72 3.21
C ASN A 156 -3.28 18.71 2.06
N VAL A 157 -4.38 17.95 1.91
CA VAL A 157 -4.53 17.00 0.80
C VAL A 157 -4.73 17.73 -0.52
N VAL A 158 -3.99 17.31 -1.55
CA VAL A 158 -4.11 17.84 -2.92
C VAL A 158 -5.53 17.60 -3.45
N SER A 159 -6.13 18.61 -4.07
CA SER A 159 -7.47 18.54 -4.69
C SER A 159 -7.35 18.38 -6.21
N PRO A 160 -8.09 17.46 -6.86
CA PRO A 160 -9.08 16.55 -6.27
C PRO A 160 -8.42 15.52 -5.34
N LYS A 161 -9.12 15.13 -4.28
CA LYS A 161 -8.59 14.19 -3.27
C LYS A 161 -8.05 12.95 -3.96
N ILE A 162 -6.81 12.59 -3.66
CA ILE A 162 -6.08 11.50 -4.32
C ILE A 162 -6.88 10.19 -4.42
N TRP A 163 -7.60 9.82 -3.35
CA TRP A 163 -8.39 8.59 -3.35
C TRP A 163 -9.49 8.59 -4.41
N THR A 164 -10.02 9.77 -4.79
CA THR A 164 -11.06 9.89 -5.85
C THR A 164 -10.45 9.59 -7.21
N GLN A 165 -9.27 10.12 -7.49
CA GLN A 165 -8.57 9.90 -8.75
C GLN A 165 -8.12 8.44 -8.86
N VAL A 166 -7.48 7.90 -7.83
CA VAL A 166 -7.08 6.48 -7.77
C VAL A 166 -8.30 5.55 -7.93
N LYS A 167 -9.42 5.88 -7.27
CA LYS A 167 -10.68 5.14 -7.44
C LYS A 167 -11.14 5.15 -8.89
N SER A 168 -11.20 6.32 -9.52
CA SER A 168 -11.62 6.47 -10.92
C SER A 168 -10.71 5.67 -11.87
N ASP A 169 -9.41 5.71 -11.63
CA ASP A 169 -8.44 5.00 -12.46
C ASP A 169 -8.58 3.48 -12.34
N LEU A 170 -8.76 2.96 -11.13
CA LEU A 170 -9.04 1.54 -10.90
C LEU A 170 -10.39 1.12 -11.48
N GLU A 171 -11.45 1.90 -11.28
CA GLU A 171 -12.79 1.61 -11.84
C GLU A 171 -12.77 1.62 -13.37
N SER A 172 -11.95 2.48 -13.99
CA SER A 172 -11.80 2.49 -15.46
C SER A 172 -11.21 1.19 -16.02
N LEU A 173 -10.43 0.48 -15.21
CA LEU A 173 -9.90 -0.85 -15.50
C LEU A 173 -10.85 -1.98 -15.07
N GLY A 174 -12.06 -1.67 -14.60
CA GLY A 174 -13.07 -2.65 -14.19
C GLY A 174 -12.90 -3.21 -12.78
N TYR A 175 -12.16 -2.52 -11.91
CA TYR A 175 -12.11 -2.87 -10.50
C TYR A 175 -13.33 -2.37 -9.74
N THR A 176 -13.85 -3.18 -8.81
CA THR A 176 -14.80 -2.74 -7.78
C THR A 176 -14.02 -2.16 -6.61
N VAL A 177 -14.13 -0.85 -6.38
CA VAL A 177 -13.35 -0.15 -5.35
C VAL A 177 -14.16 0.03 -4.06
N THR A 178 -13.70 -0.59 -2.99
CA THR A 178 -14.16 -0.34 -1.62
C THR A 178 -13.32 0.78 -1.00
N THR A 179 -13.96 1.76 -0.38
CA THR A 179 -13.28 2.84 0.35
C THR A 179 -13.54 2.73 1.85
N LYS A 180 -12.48 2.81 2.64
CA LYS A 180 -12.51 3.00 4.10
C LYS A 180 -11.82 4.32 4.39
N LEU A 181 -12.62 5.37 4.58
CA LEU A 181 -12.15 6.74 4.73
C LEU A 181 -12.39 7.22 6.17
N ASN A 182 -11.56 8.14 6.67
CA ASN A 182 -11.73 8.76 7.98
C ASN A 182 -11.86 7.72 9.11
N ASN A 183 -12.84 7.89 10.01
CA ASN A 183 -13.07 6.98 11.13
C ASN A 183 -13.51 5.57 10.70
N ASN A 184 -13.78 5.34 9.41
CA ASN A 184 -13.93 3.98 8.88
C ASN A 184 -12.58 3.30 8.58
N ALA A 185 -11.50 4.07 8.42
CA ALA A 185 -10.13 3.57 8.31
C ALA A 185 -9.57 3.21 9.71
N ASN A 186 -10.27 2.33 10.43
CA ASN A 186 -10.05 2.00 11.84
C ASN A 186 -9.52 0.58 12.05
N LEU A 187 -9.17 0.23 13.30
CA LEU A 187 -8.65 -1.10 13.67
C LEU A 187 -9.57 -2.26 13.24
N ALA A 188 -10.88 -2.11 13.39
CA ALA A 188 -11.84 -3.15 13.03
C ALA A 188 -11.85 -3.44 11.53
N ASN A 189 -11.85 -2.40 10.70
CA ASN A 189 -11.74 -2.58 9.24
C ASN A 189 -10.33 -2.96 8.80
N ALA A 190 -9.28 -2.52 9.50
CA ALA A 190 -7.91 -2.93 9.24
C ALA A 190 -7.71 -4.43 9.48
N ALA A 191 -8.35 -4.99 10.50
CA ALA A 191 -8.30 -6.41 10.82
C ALA A 191 -8.96 -7.30 9.74
N LEU A 192 -9.81 -6.73 8.89
CA LEU A 192 -10.60 -7.45 7.87
C LEU A 192 -10.09 -7.23 6.43
N ILE A 193 -8.84 -6.74 6.28
CA ILE A 193 -8.31 -6.43 4.94
C ILE A 193 -8.11 -7.71 4.10
N ASP A 194 -7.67 -8.83 4.69
CA ASP A 194 -7.50 -10.10 3.98
C ASP A 194 -8.83 -10.73 3.58
N ASP A 195 -9.86 -10.62 4.43
CA ASP A 195 -11.21 -11.11 4.16
C ASP A 195 -11.84 -10.52 2.88
N GLY A 196 -11.41 -9.32 2.50
CA GLY A 196 -11.89 -8.62 1.31
C GLY A 196 -11.38 -9.20 -0.01
N GLU A 197 -10.35 -10.05 0.00
CA GLU A 197 -9.77 -10.69 -1.20
C GLU A 197 -9.42 -9.66 -2.28
N TYR A 198 -8.82 -8.55 -1.85
CA TYR A 198 -8.48 -7.45 -2.74
C TYR A 198 -7.31 -7.79 -3.66
N GLY A 199 -7.44 -7.43 -4.93
CA GLY A 199 -6.36 -7.46 -5.89
C GLY A 199 -5.42 -6.26 -5.77
N VAL A 200 -5.92 -5.13 -5.28
CA VAL A 200 -5.15 -3.91 -5.01
C VAL A 200 -5.53 -3.37 -3.63
N VAL A 201 -4.54 -3.03 -2.81
CA VAL A 201 -4.75 -2.37 -1.52
C VAL A 201 -3.90 -1.10 -1.49
N LEU A 202 -4.54 0.06 -1.50
CA LEU A 202 -3.93 1.35 -1.21
C LEU A 202 -4.16 1.69 0.26
N MET A 203 -3.09 1.92 1.02
CA MET A 203 -3.15 2.43 2.38
C MET A 203 -2.49 3.80 2.42
N ARG A 204 -3.23 4.82 2.88
CA ARG A 204 -2.75 6.20 3.01
C ARG A 204 -2.91 6.68 4.45
N GLY A 205 -1.82 7.11 5.06
CA GLY A 205 -1.78 7.36 6.51
C GLY A 205 -0.43 7.80 7.03
N HIS A 206 -0.40 8.27 8.27
CA HIS A 206 0.86 8.42 8.98
C HIS A 206 1.45 7.05 9.30
N GLY A 207 2.77 6.97 9.30
CA GLY A 207 3.48 5.75 9.58
C GLY A 207 4.96 6.00 9.75
N GLY A 208 5.68 4.95 10.08
CA GLY A 208 7.11 5.04 10.32
C GLY A 208 7.76 3.69 10.57
N ASP A 209 9.09 3.69 10.47
CA ASP A 209 9.90 2.55 10.91
C ASP A 209 9.81 2.39 12.44
N MET A 210 9.70 1.13 12.86
CA MET A 210 9.68 0.69 14.25
C MET A 210 10.97 -0.06 14.66
N GLY A 211 11.95 -0.16 13.76
CA GLY A 211 13.22 -0.84 13.99
C GLY A 211 13.08 -2.36 13.86
N GLY A 212 12.81 -2.81 12.63
CA GLY A 212 12.51 -4.20 12.28
C GLY A 212 11.04 -4.45 11.90
N ASP A 213 10.21 -3.39 11.90
CA ASP A 213 8.81 -3.44 11.50
C ASP A 213 8.33 -2.09 10.94
N PHE A 214 7.22 -2.09 10.19
CA PHE A 214 6.52 -0.89 9.76
C PHE A 214 5.29 -0.65 10.63
N GLY A 215 5.12 0.57 11.11
CA GLY A 215 3.93 1.01 11.82
C GLY A 215 3.02 1.87 10.93
N PHE A 216 1.75 1.49 10.80
CA PHE A 216 0.71 2.32 10.15
C PHE A 216 -0.31 2.85 11.16
N LEU A 217 -0.44 4.17 11.28
CA LEU A 217 -1.39 4.82 12.20
C LEU A 217 -2.81 4.75 11.61
N VAL A 218 -3.73 4.14 12.36
CA VAL A 218 -5.15 4.04 11.98
C VAL A 218 -6.01 4.99 12.83
N ARG A 219 -7.27 5.17 12.39
CA ARG A 219 -8.28 5.98 13.07
C ARG A 219 -9.10 5.17 14.10
N PRO A 220 -9.89 5.81 14.98
CA PRO A 220 -10.03 7.27 15.17
C PRO A 220 -8.79 7.90 15.78
N TRP A 221 -8.67 9.21 15.60
CA TRP A 221 -7.65 10.01 16.28
C TRP A 221 -8.21 10.61 17.56
N TYR A 222 -7.38 10.62 18.60
CA TYR A 222 -7.69 11.11 19.94
C TYR A 222 -6.97 12.44 20.17
N THR A 223 -7.58 13.31 20.98
CA THR A 223 -6.98 14.57 21.43
C THR A 223 -6.04 14.38 22.64
N SER A 224 -6.01 13.18 23.20
CA SER A 224 -5.17 12.79 24.33
C SER A 224 -4.65 11.36 24.15
N TYR A 225 -3.65 11.00 24.96
CA TYR A 225 -3.10 9.66 25.00
C TYR A 225 -4.21 8.59 25.17
N PRO A 226 -4.30 7.60 24.27
CA PRO A 226 -5.43 6.68 24.22
C PRO A 226 -5.30 5.57 25.29
N PRO A 227 -6.41 4.85 25.57
CA PRO A 227 -6.41 3.72 26.50
C PRO A 227 -5.31 2.69 26.19
N ALA A 228 -4.80 2.01 27.22
CA ALA A 228 -3.77 0.98 27.02
C ALA A 228 -4.27 -0.21 26.20
N ASN A 229 -5.54 -0.57 26.37
CA ASN A 229 -6.18 -1.65 25.62
C ASN A 229 -6.92 -1.10 24.41
N SER A 230 -6.40 -1.36 23.22
CA SER A 230 -7.07 -1.06 21.94
C SER A 230 -8.17 -2.06 21.59
N GLY A 231 -8.19 -3.22 22.25
CA GLY A 231 -8.97 -4.39 21.85
C GLY A 231 -8.28 -5.27 20.79
N TYR A 232 -7.08 -4.90 20.33
CA TYR A 232 -6.36 -5.58 19.26
C TYR A 232 -4.90 -5.86 19.61
N THR A 233 -4.47 -7.10 19.33
CA THR A 233 -3.06 -7.52 19.47
C THR A 233 -2.18 -6.86 18.42
N GLY A 234 -0.92 -6.58 18.76
CA GLY A 234 0.05 -6.01 17.81
C GLY A 234 -0.20 -4.53 17.49
N THR A 235 -0.84 -3.80 18.40
CA THR A 235 -1.02 -2.35 18.30
C THR A 235 -0.07 -1.60 19.23
N VAL A 236 0.37 -0.41 18.82
CA VAL A 236 1.18 0.50 19.64
C VAL A 236 0.53 1.87 19.70
N ARG A 237 0.51 2.49 20.87
CA ARG A 237 0.00 3.86 21.04
C ARG A 237 0.97 4.84 20.43
N ALA A 238 0.45 5.75 19.62
CA ALA A 238 1.28 6.68 18.87
C ALA A 238 0.73 8.10 18.91
N SER A 239 1.60 9.05 18.64
CA SER A 239 1.27 10.46 18.40
C SER A 239 1.87 10.94 17.10
N ALA A 240 1.13 11.79 16.40
CA ALA A 240 1.55 12.48 15.19
C ALA A 240 1.00 13.91 15.22
N TYR A 241 1.68 14.83 14.55
CA TYR A 241 1.10 16.14 14.30
C TYR A 241 0.08 16.03 13.16
N ASN A 242 -1.16 16.40 13.43
CA ASN A 242 -2.21 16.48 12.42
C ASN A 242 -2.33 17.94 11.96
N HIS A 243 -2.05 18.15 10.68
CA HIS A 243 -2.05 19.47 10.07
C HIS A 243 -3.45 20.08 9.97
N ALA A 244 -4.47 19.26 9.71
CA ALA A 244 -5.85 19.71 9.65
C ALA A 244 -6.40 20.12 11.01
N ALA A 245 -5.97 19.42 12.06
CA ALA A 245 -6.31 19.79 13.43
C ALA A 245 -5.43 20.94 13.97
N GLY A 246 -4.29 21.23 13.31
CA GLY A 246 -3.28 22.16 13.81
C GLY A 246 -2.68 21.76 15.15
N ALA A 247 -2.73 20.46 15.50
CA ALA A 247 -2.41 19.96 16.82
C ALA A 247 -1.88 18.53 16.81
N THR A 248 -1.17 18.16 17.87
CA THR A 248 -0.82 16.77 18.14
C THR A 248 -2.07 15.94 18.36
N GLN A 249 -2.14 14.83 17.64
CA GLN A 249 -3.17 13.82 17.84
C GLN A 249 -2.55 12.47 18.13
N PHE A 250 -3.36 11.61 18.72
CA PHE A 250 -2.96 10.29 19.16
C PHE A 250 -3.80 9.21 18.50
N GLY A 251 -3.29 8.00 18.45
CA GLY A 251 -4.02 6.86 17.93
C GLY A 251 -3.27 5.57 18.14
N TYR A 252 -3.68 4.54 17.41
CA TYR A 252 -3.02 3.24 17.42
C TYR A 252 -2.37 2.99 16.08
N ILE A 253 -1.15 2.49 16.15
CA ILE A 253 -0.41 1.96 15.02
C ILE A 253 -0.62 0.46 14.95
N ILE A 254 -0.89 -0.06 13.76
CA ILE A 254 -0.83 -1.49 13.46
C ILE A 254 0.58 -1.86 12.99
N THR A 255 1.04 -3.06 13.38
CA THR A 255 2.40 -3.57 13.15
C THR A 255 2.35 -4.92 12.41
N GLY A 256 3.49 -5.52 12.09
CA GLY A 256 3.57 -6.89 11.57
C GLY A 256 2.99 -7.94 12.53
N SER A 257 2.99 -7.67 13.84
CA SER A 257 2.29 -8.52 14.82
C SER A 257 0.76 -8.44 14.67
N PHE A 258 0.22 -7.27 14.30
CA PHE A 258 -1.20 -7.12 13.97
C PHE A 258 -1.54 -7.91 12.71
N SER A 259 -0.74 -7.77 11.65
CA SER A 259 -0.90 -8.54 10.41
C SER A 259 -0.88 -10.05 10.67
N SER A 260 0.05 -10.53 11.48
CA SER A 260 0.13 -11.95 11.85
C SER A 260 -1.09 -12.46 12.61
N SER A 261 -1.73 -11.58 13.40
CA SER A 261 -2.89 -11.93 14.22
C SER A 261 -4.19 -11.91 13.42
N TYR A 262 -4.35 -10.96 12.51
CA TYR A 262 -5.64 -10.65 11.89
C TYR A 262 -5.71 -10.90 10.38
N TRP A 263 -4.59 -10.98 9.67
CA TRP A 263 -4.59 -11.23 8.21
C TRP A 263 -4.34 -12.70 7.84
N ASN A 264 -4.44 -13.60 8.81
CA ASN A 264 -4.07 -15.01 8.67
C ASN A 264 -5.17 -15.91 8.08
N ASN A 265 -6.32 -15.35 7.69
CA ASN A 265 -7.47 -16.13 7.25
C ASN A 265 -7.41 -16.46 5.75
N LYS A 266 -7.24 -15.45 4.90
CA LYS A 266 -7.38 -15.61 3.44
C LYS A 266 -6.13 -15.36 2.60
N ALA A 267 -5.03 -14.89 3.22
CA ALA A 267 -3.81 -14.47 2.53
C ALA A 267 -4.08 -13.38 1.46
N PHE A 268 -3.04 -12.97 0.73
CA PHE A 268 -3.09 -11.88 -0.27
C PHE A 268 -2.75 -12.36 -1.69
N PRO A 269 -3.49 -13.31 -2.27
CA PRO A 269 -3.09 -13.98 -3.50
C PRO A 269 -2.96 -13.02 -4.68
N SER A 270 -1.71 -12.77 -5.08
CA SER A 270 -1.36 -11.87 -6.19
C SER A 270 -1.80 -10.42 -6.00
N THR A 271 -1.87 -9.94 -4.74
CA THR A 271 -2.27 -8.57 -4.42
C THR A 271 -1.12 -7.58 -4.65
N ILE A 272 -1.45 -6.39 -5.14
CA ILE A 272 -0.55 -5.21 -5.16
C ILE A 272 -0.87 -4.34 -3.95
N PHE A 273 0.08 -4.20 -3.03
CA PHE A 273 0.01 -3.24 -1.93
C PHE A 273 0.73 -1.95 -2.32
N PHE A 274 0.05 -0.82 -2.15
CA PHE A 274 0.64 0.50 -2.25
C PHE A 274 0.44 1.22 -0.92
N LEU A 275 1.53 1.66 -0.32
CA LEU A 275 1.54 2.34 0.96
C LEU A 275 2.03 3.78 0.81
N GLU A 276 1.06 4.70 0.80
CA GLU A 276 1.30 6.14 0.87
C GLU A 276 1.51 6.52 2.34
N SER A 277 2.74 6.29 2.81
CA SER A 277 3.16 6.61 4.16
C SER A 277 4.67 6.81 4.24
N CYS A 278 5.12 7.65 5.17
CA CYS A 278 6.53 7.84 5.46
C CYS A 278 7.17 6.51 5.88
N HIS A 279 8.33 6.18 5.31
CA HIS A 279 9.05 4.93 5.60
C HIS A 279 8.26 3.63 5.31
N GLY A 280 7.20 3.69 4.50
CA GLY A 280 6.36 2.53 4.17
C GLY A 280 7.06 1.38 3.46
N ALA A 281 8.25 1.61 2.89
CA ALA A 281 9.12 0.57 2.34
C ALA A 281 10.59 0.79 2.71
N ASP A 282 10.86 1.36 3.88
CA ASP A 282 12.22 1.50 4.40
C ASP A 282 12.83 0.10 4.64
N PRO A 283 14.07 -0.20 4.20
CA PRO A 283 14.74 -1.45 4.53
C PRO A 283 14.81 -1.76 6.04
N GLY A 284 14.78 -0.73 6.90
CA GLY A 284 14.71 -0.87 8.36
C GLY A 284 13.40 -1.45 8.88
N ALA A 285 12.33 -1.36 8.10
CA ALA A 285 11.01 -1.89 8.44
C ALA A 285 10.85 -3.39 8.13
N LEU A 286 11.90 -4.04 7.60
CA LEU A 286 11.95 -5.48 7.36
C LEU A 286 12.53 -6.20 8.58
N PRO A 287 12.02 -7.39 8.97
CA PRO A 287 11.07 -8.24 8.27
C PRO A 287 9.59 -8.07 8.71
N GLY A 288 9.15 -6.85 8.98
CA GLY A 288 7.81 -6.55 9.49
C GLY A 288 6.62 -6.81 8.58
N MET A 289 5.56 -6.02 8.75
CA MET A 289 4.33 -6.04 7.94
C MET A 289 4.58 -6.20 6.41
N PRO A 290 5.45 -5.39 5.78
CA PRO A 290 6.09 -5.69 4.50
C PRO A 290 6.36 -7.16 4.16
N THR A 291 7.26 -7.78 4.90
CA THR A 291 7.71 -9.16 4.63
C THR A 291 6.61 -10.15 4.93
N TRP A 292 5.80 -9.89 5.95
CA TRP A 292 4.64 -10.71 6.25
C TRP A 292 3.67 -10.77 5.06
N THR A 293 3.25 -9.62 4.50
CA THR A 293 2.25 -9.59 3.42
C THR A 293 2.74 -10.28 2.15
N THR A 294 4.00 -10.05 1.78
CA THR A 294 4.62 -10.67 0.60
C THR A 294 4.82 -12.18 0.77
N ASN A 295 5.17 -12.65 1.98
CA ASN A 295 5.21 -14.09 2.29
C ASN A 295 3.83 -14.74 2.28
N HIS A 296 2.75 -13.96 2.41
CA HIS A 296 1.37 -14.43 2.33
C HIS A 296 0.73 -14.13 0.96
N GLY A 297 1.53 -14.08 -0.10
CA GLY A 297 1.05 -14.14 -1.48
C GLY A 297 0.90 -12.80 -2.19
N ALA A 298 1.09 -11.67 -1.49
CA ALA A 298 1.14 -10.36 -2.15
C ALA A 298 2.29 -10.36 -3.15
N SER A 299 2.01 -9.97 -4.40
CA SER A 299 3.03 -10.01 -5.44
C SER A 299 4.05 -8.87 -5.31
N VAL A 300 3.60 -7.75 -4.75
CA VAL A 300 4.43 -6.59 -4.50
C VAL A 300 3.83 -5.75 -3.38
N TRP A 301 4.70 -5.18 -2.57
CA TRP A 301 4.42 -4.08 -1.68
C TRP A 301 5.28 -2.89 -2.09
N LEU A 302 4.63 -1.75 -2.25
CA LEU A 302 5.21 -0.48 -2.63
C LEU A 302 5.07 0.54 -1.51
N GLY A 303 6.10 1.34 -1.27
CA GLY A 303 6.03 2.46 -0.33
C GLY A 303 7.27 3.34 -0.38
N TRP A 304 7.26 4.43 0.38
CA TRP A 304 8.40 5.36 0.45
C TRP A 304 9.47 4.82 1.39
N ASN A 305 10.74 4.90 1.00
CA ASN A 305 11.86 4.45 1.84
C ASN A 305 12.27 5.43 2.94
N GLU A 306 11.76 6.66 2.88
CA GLU A 306 12.04 7.75 3.81
C GLU A 306 10.77 8.60 4.02
N SER A 307 10.89 9.69 4.77
CA SER A 307 9.82 10.67 4.93
C SER A 307 9.52 11.38 3.60
N VAL A 308 8.23 11.54 3.28
CA VAL A 308 7.75 12.13 2.02
C VAL A 308 6.83 13.33 2.28
N SER A 309 6.91 14.37 1.44
CA SER A 309 5.94 15.48 1.45
C SER A 309 4.58 15.03 0.95
N PHE A 310 3.51 15.73 1.34
CA PHE A 310 2.22 15.67 0.63
C PHE A 310 2.38 15.92 -0.88
N ASN A 311 3.11 16.95 -1.30
CA ASN A 311 3.35 17.25 -2.72
C ASN A 311 4.09 16.14 -3.49
N CYS A 312 4.97 15.37 -2.84
CA CYS A 312 5.69 14.29 -3.51
C CYS A 312 4.94 12.96 -3.40
N GLY A 313 4.35 12.70 -2.23
CA GLY A 313 3.59 11.52 -1.89
C GLY A 313 2.29 11.46 -2.67
N ASP A 314 1.42 12.45 -2.50
CA ASP A 314 0.10 12.44 -3.13
C ASP A 314 0.20 12.55 -4.66
N ASN A 315 0.98 13.51 -5.19
CA ASN A 315 1.14 13.63 -6.66
C ASN A 315 1.87 12.43 -7.26
N GLY A 316 2.83 11.85 -6.51
CA GLY A 316 3.54 10.65 -6.94
C GLY A 316 2.60 9.44 -7.00
N THR A 317 1.73 9.30 -6.01
CA THR A 317 0.74 8.22 -5.96
C THR A 317 -0.32 8.38 -7.04
N ASP A 318 -0.80 9.59 -7.29
CA ASP A 318 -1.70 9.87 -8.42
C ASP A 318 -1.06 9.47 -9.76
N LEU A 319 0.14 10.02 -10.05
CA LEU A 319 0.88 9.68 -11.26
C LEU A 319 1.18 8.19 -11.38
N PHE A 320 1.52 7.52 -10.27
CA PHE A 320 1.74 6.08 -10.25
C PHE A 320 0.48 5.34 -10.74
N PHE A 321 -0.68 5.60 -10.16
CA PHE A 321 -1.92 4.92 -10.55
C PHE A 321 -2.40 5.31 -11.95
N GLN A 322 -2.16 6.55 -12.39
CA GLN A 322 -2.38 6.97 -13.77
C GLN A 322 -1.55 6.12 -14.75
N LYS A 323 -0.27 5.90 -14.45
CA LYS A 323 0.62 5.05 -15.28
C LYS A 323 0.20 3.58 -15.25
N MET A 324 -0.20 3.08 -14.08
CA MET A 324 -0.74 1.72 -13.98
C MET A 324 -2.03 1.54 -14.79
N LYS A 325 -2.91 2.55 -14.83
CA LYS A 325 -4.08 2.60 -15.73
C LYS A 325 -3.70 2.59 -17.20
N GLU A 326 -2.63 3.28 -17.55
CA GLU A 326 -2.04 3.25 -18.90
C GLU A 326 -1.39 1.90 -19.24
N GLN A 327 -1.51 0.89 -18.35
CA GLN A 327 -0.97 -0.46 -18.44
C GLN A 327 0.55 -0.50 -18.41
N ALA A 328 1.18 0.49 -17.76
CA ALA A 328 2.60 0.45 -17.45
C ALA A 328 2.90 -0.64 -16.42
N SER A 329 4.14 -1.16 -16.42
CA SER A 329 4.61 -1.98 -15.31
C SER A 329 4.77 -1.12 -14.05
N VAL A 330 4.75 -1.75 -12.88
CA VAL A 330 5.06 -1.09 -11.60
C VAL A 330 6.43 -0.39 -11.68
N GLY A 331 7.40 -0.99 -12.36
CA GLY A 331 8.73 -0.43 -12.56
C GLY A 331 8.70 0.87 -13.37
N ASP A 332 7.93 0.90 -14.46
CA ASP A 332 7.78 2.06 -15.32
C ASP A 332 6.96 3.16 -14.65
N ALA A 333 5.91 2.79 -13.91
CA ALA A 333 5.13 3.73 -13.11
C ALA A 333 5.99 4.39 -12.02
N VAL A 334 6.81 3.60 -11.31
CA VAL A 334 7.79 4.12 -10.34
C VAL A 334 8.81 5.04 -11.03
N ALA A 335 9.31 4.67 -12.22
CA ALA A 335 10.25 5.51 -12.98
C ALA A 335 9.62 6.86 -13.41
N ALA A 336 8.34 6.86 -13.79
CA ALA A 336 7.60 8.07 -14.13
C ALA A 336 7.46 9.01 -12.92
N VAL A 337 7.18 8.47 -11.73
CA VAL A 337 7.17 9.26 -10.48
C VAL A 337 8.53 9.89 -10.24
N TYR A 338 9.62 9.16 -10.44
CA TYR A 338 10.96 9.70 -10.25
C TYR A 338 11.37 10.78 -11.24
N ALA A 339 10.85 10.70 -12.48
CA ALA A 339 11.09 11.73 -13.48
C ALA A 339 10.52 13.11 -13.09
N THR A 340 9.61 13.17 -12.10
CA THR A 340 9.10 14.44 -11.56
C THR A 340 10.08 15.18 -10.64
N GLY A 341 11.21 14.56 -10.28
CA GLY A 341 12.17 15.14 -9.33
C GLY A 341 11.85 14.87 -7.86
N CYS A 342 10.86 14.01 -7.58
CA CYS A 342 10.54 13.50 -6.24
C CYS A 342 11.63 12.52 -5.74
N ARG A 343 12.88 12.97 -5.61
CA ARG A 343 14.02 12.20 -5.08
C ARG A 343 15.02 13.09 -4.34
N PRO A 344 15.53 12.64 -3.17
CA PRO A 344 14.90 11.65 -2.27
C PRO A 344 13.53 12.17 -1.78
N PRO A 345 12.60 11.34 -1.25
CA PRO A 345 12.67 9.90 -0.98
C PRO A 345 12.50 9.02 -2.23
N GLU A 346 12.69 7.71 -2.11
CA GLU A 346 12.47 6.72 -3.17
C GLU A 346 11.21 5.86 -2.91
N LEU A 347 10.39 5.66 -3.95
CA LEU A 347 9.31 4.68 -3.99
C LEU A 347 9.88 3.27 -4.30
N VAL A 348 9.93 2.43 -3.28
CA VAL A 348 10.56 1.11 -3.31
C VAL A 348 9.48 0.03 -3.40
N ALA A 349 9.77 -1.02 -4.17
CA ALA A 349 8.91 -2.17 -4.38
C ALA A 349 9.62 -3.46 -3.97
N PHE A 350 8.96 -4.31 -3.19
CA PHE A 350 9.49 -5.63 -2.82
C PHE A 350 8.41 -6.73 -2.87
N PRO A 351 8.77 -7.99 -3.18
CA PRO A 351 10.08 -8.40 -3.73
C PRO A 351 10.35 -7.70 -5.08
N ASN A 352 11.59 -7.72 -5.58
CA ASN A 352 12.00 -6.96 -6.78
C ASN A 352 11.39 -7.55 -8.08
N SER A 353 10.06 -7.47 -8.20
CA SER A 353 9.21 -7.91 -9.30
C SER A 353 8.65 -6.73 -10.11
N ARG A 354 9.03 -5.48 -9.75
CA ARG A 354 8.48 -4.22 -10.28
C ARG A 354 8.37 -4.17 -11.81
N GLY A 355 9.38 -4.62 -12.54
CA GLY A 355 9.38 -4.59 -14.01
C GLY A 355 8.45 -5.60 -14.68
N ARG A 356 7.77 -6.45 -13.91
CA ARG A 356 6.86 -7.51 -14.42
C ARG A 356 5.46 -7.42 -13.83
N CYS A 357 5.25 -6.52 -12.86
CA CYS A 357 3.97 -6.35 -12.21
C CYS A 357 3.13 -5.29 -12.92
N GLN A 358 1.84 -5.54 -13.13
CA GLN A 358 0.93 -4.57 -13.75
C GLN A 358 -0.50 -4.75 -13.22
N LEU A 359 -1.38 -3.79 -13.48
CA LEU A 359 -2.82 -3.98 -13.27
C LEU A 359 -3.43 -4.81 -14.39
N ALA A 360 -4.42 -5.63 -14.04
CA ALA A 360 -5.21 -6.34 -15.04
C ALA A 360 -6.33 -5.43 -15.55
N VAL A 361 -6.72 -5.62 -16.81
CA VAL A 361 -7.93 -5.01 -17.35
C VAL A 361 -9.08 -5.99 -17.17
N TRP A 362 -10.15 -5.55 -16.55
CA TRP A 362 -11.34 -6.32 -16.29
C TRP A 362 -12.53 -5.76 -17.08
N LYS A 363 -13.34 -6.65 -17.65
CA LYS A 363 -14.70 -6.31 -18.08
C LYS A 363 -15.66 -7.38 -17.63
N SER A 364 -16.64 -6.96 -16.84
CA SER A 364 -17.77 -7.77 -16.43
C SER A 364 -18.94 -7.50 -17.36
N ASP A 365 -19.72 -8.54 -17.59
CA ASP A 365 -21.12 -8.41 -17.93
C ASP A 365 -21.85 -7.93 -16.65
N PRO A 366 -22.69 -6.89 -16.67
CA PRO A 366 -23.50 -6.48 -15.52
C PRO A 366 -24.44 -7.59 -15.04
N ASN A 367 -23.93 -8.47 -14.15
CA ASN A 367 -24.65 -9.48 -13.35
C ASN A 367 -26.12 -9.69 -13.76
N GLU A 368 -26.33 -10.46 -14.82
CA GLU A 368 -27.65 -10.98 -15.13
C GLU A 368 -28.00 -12.02 -14.06
N THR A 369 -28.61 -11.61 -12.95
CA THR A 369 -28.87 -12.49 -11.78
C THR A 369 -29.77 -13.70 -12.10
N SER A 370 -30.42 -13.69 -13.26
CA SER A 370 -31.20 -14.81 -13.81
C SER A 370 -30.38 -15.81 -14.64
N VAL A 371 -29.12 -15.47 -14.98
CA VAL A 371 -28.23 -16.33 -15.76
C VAL A 371 -27.40 -17.19 -14.82
N ILE A 372 -27.66 -18.50 -14.89
CA ILE A 372 -26.93 -19.54 -14.18
C ILE A 372 -26.21 -20.48 -15.15
N ASP A 373 -26.16 -20.12 -16.44
CA ASP A 373 -25.61 -20.99 -17.48
C ASP A 373 -24.08 -21.08 -17.37
N ALA A 374 -23.58 -22.28 -17.59
CA ALA A 374 -22.17 -22.62 -17.72
C ALA A 374 -21.53 -22.08 -19.01
N ARG A 375 -22.33 -21.53 -19.94
CA ARG A 375 -21.90 -21.03 -21.24
C ARG A 375 -21.71 -19.52 -21.31
N ASP A 376 -22.43 -18.77 -20.47
CA ASP A 376 -22.43 -17.30 -20.52
C ASP A 376 -21.24 -16.70 -19.76
N PHE A 377 -20.61 -15.69 -20.36
CA PHE A 377 -19.42 -15.00 -19.91
C PHE A 377 -19.77 -13.98 -18.83
N LYS A 378 -19.27 -14.20 -17.63
CA LYS A 378 -19.45 -13.27 -16.52
C LYS A 378 -18.39 -12.16 -16.50
N LEU A 379 -17.13 -12.53 -16.76
CA LEU A 379 -15.99 -11.65 -16.56
C LEU A 379 -14.81 -12.06 -17.45
N ILE A 380 -14.13 -11.07 -18.02
CA ILE A 380 -12.84 -11.25 -18.67
C ILE A 380 -11.78 -10.45 -17.93
N ARG A 381 -10.65 -11.11 -17.68
CA ARG A 381 -9.41 -10.53 -17.14
C ARG A 381 -8.32 -10.63 -18.19
N LEU A 382 -7.68 -9.52 -18.51
CA LEU A 382 -6.60 -9.44 -19.48
C LEU A 382 -5.33 -8.83 -18.87
N VAL A 383 -4.17 -9.42 -19.17
CA VAL A 383 -2.85 -8.98 -18.70
C VAL A 383 -1.80 -9.26 -19.78
N SER A 384 -0.82 -8.38 -19.99
CA SER A 384 0.30 -8.65 -20.93
C SER A 384 1.68 -8.40 -20.34
N ASP A 385 2.58 -9.38 -20.39
CA ASP A 385 3.97 -9.17 -19.95
C ASP A 385 4.91 -8.66 -21.07
N GLY A 386 4.36 -8.09 -22.15
CA GLY A 386 5.10 -7.72 -23.36
C GLY A 386 5.44 -8.87 -24.30
N SER A 387 5.46 -10.11 -23.81
CA SER A 387 5.77 -11.30 -24.61
C SER A 387 4.54 -12.16 -24.88
N ARG A 388 3.55 -12.13 -23.98
CA ARG A 388 2.33 -12.93 -24.02
C ARG A 388 1.14 -12.10 -23.55
N LEU A 389 -0.03 -12.47 -24.06
CA LEU A 389 -1.32 -12.05 -23.56
C LEU A 389 -1.89 -13.19 -22.71
N TYR A 390 -2.25 -12.88 -21.47
CA TYR A 390 -2.89 -13.79 -20.54
C TYR A 390 -4.36 -13.39 -20.38
N SER A 391 -5.25 -14.33 -20.68
CA SER A 391 -6.69 -14.14 -20.54
C SER A 391 -7.23 -15.13 -19.52
N THR A 392 -8.06 -14.65 -18.60
CA THR A 392 -8.93 -15.50 -17.77
C THR A 392 -10.36 -15.08 -18.02
N ILE A 393 -11.17 -16.03 -18.50
CA ILE A 393 -12.60 -15.87 -18.73
C ILE A 393 -13.31 -16.61 -17.60
N THR A 394 -14.18 -15.94 -16.88
CA THR A 394 -15.03 -16.53 -15.86
C THR A 394 -16.46 -16.59 -16.36
N PHE A 395 -17.11 -17.73 -16.14
CA PHE A 395 -18.50 -18.01 -16.53
C PHE A 395 -19.42 -17.95 -15.31
N TYR A 396 -20.73 -17.86 -15.53
CA TYR A 396 -21.72 -17.92 -14.44
C TYR A 396 -21.77 -19.32 -13.78
N GLY A 397 -21.66 -20.38 -14.59
CA GLY A 397 -21.49 -21.77 -14.15
C GLY A 397 -20.10 -22.36 -14.44
N ALA A 398 -19.89 -23.63 -14.10
CA ALA A 398 -18.67 -24.36 -14.45
C ALA A 398 -18.60 -24.57 -15.98
N PRO A 399 -17.52 -24.18 -16.68
CA PRO A 399 -17.39 -24.20 -18.15
C PRO A 399 -17.97 -25.45 -18.82
N SER A 400 -19.03 -25.26 -19.61
CA SER A 400 -19.65 -26.31 -20.43
C SER A 400 -20.00 -25.76 -21.81
N PHE A 401 -19.06 -25.87 -22.74
CA PHE A 401 -19.20 -25.42 -24.12
C PHE A 401 -18.41 -26.35 -25.07
N ASP A 402 -18.83 -26.44 -26.32
CA ASP A 402 -18.04 -27.09 -27.38
C ASP A 402 -16.89 -26.17 -27.82
N GLU A 403 -17.25 -24.92 -28.13
CA GLU A 403 -16.31 -23.88 -28.49
C GLU A 403 -16.90 -22.48 -28.26
N PHE A 404 -16.00 -21.53 -28.03
CA PHE A 404 -16.28 -20.10 -28.13
C PHE A 404 -15.11 -19.39 -28.80
N PHE A 405 -15.32 -18.14 -29.18
CA PHE A 405 -14.34 -17.36 -29.91
C PHE A 405 -13.89 -16.13 -29.14
N PHE A 406 -12.59 -15.87 -29.23
CA PHE A 406 -11.94 -14.66 -28.78
C PHE A 406 -11.39 -13.97 -30.02
N TYR A 407 -11.83 -12.75 -30.28
CA TYR A 407 -11.42 -11.95 -31.42
C TYR A 407 -10.47 -10.85 -30.98
N ALA A 408 -9.49 -10.52 -31.83
CA ALA A 408 -8.63 -9.37 -31.63
C ALA A 408 -8.46 -8.53 -32.90
N ASP A 409 -8.60 -7.22 -32.76
CA ASP A 409 -8.18 -6.20 -33.72
C ASP A 409 -6.77 -5.71 -33.33
N THR A 410 -5.83 -5.76 -34.29
CA THR A 410 -4.42 -5.36 -34.12
C THR A 410 -4.05 -4.08 -34.89
N GLY A 411 -4.97 -3.55 -35.72
CA GLY A 411 -4.77 -2.46 -36.67
C GLY A 411 -5.66 -1.23 -36.46
N GLY A 412 -6.53 -1.25 -35.45
CA GLY A 412 -7.43 -0.13 -35.11
C GLY A 412 -8.66 -0.01 -36.01
N THR A 413 -8.81 -0.90 -37.00
CA THR A 413 -10.04 -1.03 -37.79
C THR A 413 -11.09 -1.79 -36.97
N ALA A 414 -12.38 -1.54 -37.16
CA ALA A 414 -13.42 -2.21 -36.37
C ALA A 414 -13.58 -3.73 -36.67
N ALA A 415 -12.64 -4.35 -37.39
CA ALA A 415 -12.69 -5.74 -37.80
C ALA A 415 -11.59 -6.57 -37.12
N ALA A 416 -11.91 -7.80 -36.73
CA ALA A 416 -10.92 -8.71 -36.16
C ALA A 416 -9.93 -9.21 -37.21
N GLU A 417 -8.66 -9.23 -36.83
CA GLU A 417 -7.54 -9.74 -37.65
C GLU A 417 -6.98 -11.05 -37.07
N VAL A 418 -7.30 -11.35 -35.80
CA VAL A 418 -6.93 -12.58 -35.11
C VAL A 418 -8.17 -13.20 -34.47
N LEU A 419 -8.28 -14.52 -34.63
CA LEU A 419 -9.30 -15.36 -34.01
C LEU A 419 -8.61 -16.41 -33.14
N VAL A 420 -9.00 -16.48 -31.87
CA VAL A 420 -8.66 -17.58 -30.98
C VAL A 420 -9.89 -18.45 -30.78
N LYS A 421 -9.79 -19.68 -31.25
CA LYS A 421 -10.81 -20.71 -31.13
C LYS A 421 -10.57 -21.50 -29.85
N CYS A 422 -11.44 -21.32 -28.85
CA CYS A 422 -11.31 -21.92 -27.54
C CYS A 422 -12.19 -23.17 -27.43
N ARG A 423 -11.62 -24.28 -26.95
CA ARG A 423 -12.31 -25.55 -26.65
C ARG A 423 -11.93 -26.02 -25.24
N PRO A 424 -12.66 -26.95 -24.62
CA PRO A 424 -12.38 -27.40 -23.25
C PRO A 424 -10.93 -27.86 -23.03
N GLY A 425 -10.35 -28.61 -23.98
CA GLY A 425 -9.00 -29.16 -23.85
C GLY A 425 -7.91 -28.46 -24.67
N SER A 426 -8.27 -27.47 -25.51
CA SER A 426 -7.30 -26.82 -26.41
C SER A 426 -7.78 -25.44 -26.85
N PHE A 427 -6.84 -24.60 -27.29
CA PHE A 427 -7.15 -23.41 -28.07
C PHE A 427 -6.23 -23.31 -29.29
N ASP A 428 -6.75 -22.74 -30.37
CA ASP A 428 -6.03 -22.50 -31.61
C ASP A 428 -6.11 -21.02 -31.98
N VAL A 429 -5.01 -20.42 -32.42
CA VAL A 429 -4.95 -19.03 -32.87
C VAL A 429 -4.80 -18.99 -34.38
N TYR A 430 -5.65 -18.23 -35.04
CA TYR A 430 -5.69 -18.05 -36.48
C TYR A 430 -5.57 -16.57 -36.84
N LYS A 431 -4.78 -16.29 -37.88
CA LYS A 431 -4.75 -14.98 -38.53
C LYS A 431 -5.72 -14.93 -39.70
N GLN A 432 -6.29 -13.76 -39.89
CA GLN A 432 -7.13 -13.47 -41.04
C GLN A 432 -6.32 -13.57 -42.33
N THR A 433 -6.86 -14.26 -43.34
CA THR A 433 -6.28 -14.37 -44.68
C THR A 433 -7.07 -13.55 -45.71
N SER A 434 -8.32 -13.25 -45.41
CA SER A 434 -9.20 -12.32 -46.14
C SER A 434 -10.30 -11.83 -45.17
N PRO A 435 -10.96 -10.68 -45.41
CA PRO A 435 -11.96 -10.15 -44.48
C PRO A 435 -13.00 -11.21 -44.05
N GLY A 436 -13.04 -11.50 -42.74
CA GLY A 436 -13.93 -12.51 -42.14
C GLY A 436 -13.46 -13.97 -42.26
N LEU A 437 -12.35 -14.27 -42.94
CA LEU A 437 -11.82 -15.62 -43.14
C LEU A 437 -10.53 -15.83 -42.35
N PHE A 438 -10.55 -16.79 -41.42
CA PHE A 438 -9.44 -17.12 -40.51
C PHE A 438 -8.90 -18.53 -40.78
N THR A 439 -8.06 -18.67 -41.80
CA THR A 439 -7.54 -19.99 -42.23
C THR A 439 -6.07 -20.24 -41.91
N ASN A 440 -5.31 -19.21 -41.54
CA ASN A 440 -3.89 -19.34 -41.22
C ASN A 440 -3.70 -19.60 -39.71
N LYS A 441 -3.56 -20.87 -39.32
CA LYS A 441 -3.25 -21.24 -37.93
C LYS A 441 -1.80 -20.88 -37.60
N VAL A 442 -1.60 -20.08 -36.56
CA VAL A 442 -0.27 -19.61 -36.13
C VAL A 442 0.18 -20.13 -34.76
N HIS A 443 -0.76 -20.62 -33.94
CA HIS A 443 -0.43 -21.16 -32.62
C HIS A 443 -1.52 -22.12 -32.13
N SER A 444 -1.14 -23.05 -31.26
CA SER A 444 -2.05 -23.90 -30.49
C SER A 444 -1.53 -24.04 -29.07
N GLY A 445 -2.43 -24.21 -28.10
CA GLY A 445 -2.06 -24.43 -26.72
C GLY A 445 -3.14 -25.12 -25.91
N THR A 446 -2.86 -25.35 -24.63
CA THR A 446 -3.77 -26.01 -23.68
C THR A 446 -4.23 -24.98 -22.65
N PRO A 447 -5.56 -24.84 -22.44
CA PRO A 447 -6.09 -23.96 -21.41
C PRO A 447 -5.91 -24.57 -20.01
N SER A 448 -6.00 -23.72 -18.99
CA SER A 448 -6.19 -24.15 -17.60
C SER A 448 -7.63 -23.87 -17.20
N ILE A 449 -8.33 -24.89 -16.69
CA ILE A 449 -9.71 -24.78 -16.18
C ILE A 449 -9.68 -24.99 -14.67
N SER A 450 -10.25 -24.05 -13.92
CA SER A 450 -10.36 -24.13 -12.45
C SER A 450 -11.66 -23.48 -11.99
N GLY A 451 -12.55 -24.28 -11.39
CA GLY A 451 -13.90 -23.83 -11.04
C GLY A 451 -14.62 -23.27 -12.27
N ASN A 452 -15.06 -22.02 -12.19
CA ASN A 452 -15.78 -21.36 -13.28
C ASN A 452 -14.87 -20.62 -14.27
N SER A 453 -13.54 -20.80 -14.20
CA SER A 453 -12.58 -20.01 -14.97
C SER A 453 -11.85 -20.83 -16.02
N TYR A 454 -11.75 -20.26 -17.23
CA TYR A 454 -10.97 -20.75 -18.37
C TYR A 454 -9.83 -19.78 -18.65
N SER A 455 -8.58 -20.23 -18.54
CA SER A 455 -7.40 -19.38 -18.72
C SER A 455 -6.54 -19.84 -19.89
N ILE A 456 -6.11 -18.89 -20.72
CA ILE A 456 -5.22 -19.10 -21.85
C ILE A 456 -4.05 -18.12 -21.82
N SER A 457 -2.97 -18.51 -22.49
CA SER A 457 -1.80 -17.66 -22.65
C SER A 457 -1.33 -17.71 -24.09
N VAL A 458 -1.40 -16.57 -24.77
CA VAL A 458 -1.16 -16.45 -26.21
C VAL A 458 0.14 -15.67 -26.46
N PRO A 459 1.13 -16.21 -27.22
CA PRO A 459 2.37 -15.51 -27.53
C PRO A 459 2.11 -14.30 -28.42
N TRP A 460 2.57 -13.12 -27.99
CA TRP A 460 2.21 -11.85 -28.62
C TRP A 460 2.75 -11.74 -30.04
N ASN A 461 4.06 -11.87 -30.23
CA ASN A 461 4.70 -11.67 -31.54
C ASN A 461 4.19 -12.65 -32.60
N THR A 462 4.01 -13.93 -32.23
CA THR A 462 3.48 -14.95 -33.13
C THR A 462 2.04 -14.63 -33.56
N SER A 463 1.22 -14.20 -32.61
CA SER A 463 -0.23 -14.08 -32.79
C SER A 463 -0.67 -12.71 -33.30
N TYR A 464 -0.11 -11.64 -32.76
CA TYR A 464 -0.47 -10.24 -33.01
C TYR A 464 0.63 -9.44 -33.73
N GLY A 465 1.78 -10.05 -34.01
CA GLY A 465 2.87 -9.40 -34.76
C GLY A 465 3.51 -8.23 -34.00
N THR A 466 3.68 -7.11 -34.69
CA THR A 466 4.31 -5.88 -34.17
C THR A 466 3.31 -4.93 -33.50
N ALA A 467 2.03 -5.31 -33.38
CA ALA A 467 1.02 -4.48 -32.75
C ALA A 467 1.42 -4.14 -31.30
N SER A 468 1.34 -2.85 -30.95
CA SER A 468 1.62 -2.36 -29.59
C SER A 468 0.40 -2.46 -28.68
N GLN A 469 -0.78 -2.71 -29.24
CA GLN A 469 -2.03 -2.93 -28.51
C GLN A 469 -2.98 -3.82 -29.31
N VAL A 470 -3.92 -4.45 -28.62
CA VAL A 470 -4.99 -5.23 -29.22
C VAL A 470 -6.34 -4.87 -28.60
N LYS A 471 -7.38 -4.83 -29.41
CA LYS A 471 -8.77 -4.71 -28.93
C LYS A 471 -9.43 -6.07 -28.95
N VAL A 472 -9.93 -6.51 -27.81
CA VAL A 472 -10.41 -7.87 -27.56
C VAL A 472 -11.91 -7.91 -27.29
N TRP A 473 -12.59 -8.91 -27.83
CA TRP A 473 -13.95 -9.29 -27.42
C TRP A 473 -14.18 -10.79 -27.57
N LEU A 474 -15.06 -11.34 -26.73
CA LEU A 474 -15.51 -12.73 -26.75
C LEU A 474 -16.84 -12.83 -27.48
N TYR A 475 -17.11 -14.00 -28.07
CA TYR A 475 -18.38 -14.30 -28.70
C TYR A 475 -18.70 -15.79 -28.57
N ASP A 476 -19.91 -16.11 -28.09
CA ASP A 476 -20.43 -17.47 -28.13
C ASP A 476 -21.09 -17.79 -29.47
N MET A 477 -20.84 -18.99 -29.96
CA MET A 477 -21.28 -19.42 -31.29
C MET A 477 -22.76 -19.74 -31.42
N THR A 478 -23.48 -19.91 -30.32
CA THR A 478 -24.94 -20.01 -30.42
C THR A 478 -25.60 -18.65 -30.64
N GLY A 479 -24.79 -17.58 -30.71
CA GLY A 479 -25.23 -16.21 -30.95
C GLY A 479 -25.94 -15.58 -29.75
N ARG A 480 -25.79 -16.17 -28.56
CA ARG A 480 -26.52 -15.78 -27.36
C ARG A 480 -25.77 -14.81 -26.46
N ASP A 481 -24.44 -14.80 -26.53
CA ASP A 481 -23.62 -14.04 -25.58
C ASP A 481 -22.31 -13.48 -26.18
N ARG A 482 -21.85 -12.35 -25.65
CA ARG A 482 -20.65 -11.59 -26.03
C ARG A 482 -20.12 -10.84 -24.82
N LEU A 483 -18.80 -10.83 -24.63
CA LEU A 483 -18.17 -9.99 -23.60
C LEU A 483 -16.99 -9.15 -24.15
N PRO A 484 -16.98 -7.82 -23.99
CA PRO A 484 -18.08 -6.99 -23.46
C PRO A 484 -19.27 -6.93 -24.41
N ASP A 485 -20.48 -6.77 -23.88
CA ASP A 485 -21.74 -6.72 -24.66
C ASP A 485 -21.71 -5.63 -25.74
N SER A 486 -20.95 -4.56 -25.48
CA SER A 486 -20.65 -3.52 -26.45
C SER A 486 -19.15 -3.25 -26.59
N GLY A 487 -18.69 -3.09 -27.83
CA GLY A 487 -17.32 -2.66 -28.12
C GLY A 487 -16.25 -3.72 -27.84
N SER A 488 -15.17 -3.33 -27.18
CA SER A 488 -14.00 -4.20 -26.98
C SER A 488 -13.16 -3.71 -25.80
N VAL A 489 -12.25 -4.55 -25.34
CA VAL A 489 -11.26 -4.24 -24.30
C VAL A 489 -9.91 -3.97 -24.95
N THR A 490 -9.33 -2.80 -24.70
CA THR A 490 -7.97 -2.51 -25.20
C THR A 490 -6.93 -3.01 -24.21
N LEU A 491 -6.01 -3.84 -24.68
CA LEU A 491 -4.83 -4.31 -23.95
C LEU A 491 -3.58 -3.87 -24.70
N LYS A 492 -2.62 -3.27 -24.02
CA LYS A 492 -1.29 -2.95 -24.54
C LYS A 492 -0.35 -4.14 -24.39
N LYS A 493 0.61 -4.19 -25.30
CA LYS A 493 1.79 -5.05 -25.19
C LYS A 493 2.66 -4.52 -24.07
#